data_AF-A0A8C6H743-F1
#
_entry.id   AF-A0A8C6H743-F1
#
_cell.length_a   1.000
_cell.length_b   1.000
_cell.length_c   1.000
_cell.angle_alpha   90.00
_cell.angle_beta   90.00
_cell.angle_gamma   90.00
#
_symmetry.space_group_name_H-M   'P 1'
#
loop_
_entity.id
_entity.type
_entity.pdbx_description
1 polymer ?
#
loop_
_entity_poly.entity_id
_entity_poly.type
_entity_poly.pdbx_seq_one_letter_code
_entity_poly.pdbx_strand_id
1 'polypeptide(L)'
;MNSTTCNSTLTWPASVNNFFIIYSALLLVLGLLLNSVALWVFCYRMHQWTETRIYMTNLAVADLCLLCSLPFLLYSLKYSSSDTPVCQLSQGIYLANRYMSISLVTAIAVDRYVAVRHPLRARELRSPRQAAAVCVALWVIVVTSLVVRWRLGMQEGGFCFSSQTRRNFSTTAFSLLGFYLPLAIVVFCSLQVVTVLSRRPAADVGQAEATQKATHMVWANLAVFVICFLPLHVVLTVQVSLNLNTCAARDTFSRALSITGKLSDTNCCLDAICYYYMAREFQEASKPATSSNTPHKSQDSQILSLT
;
A
#
# COMPACT_ATOMS: atom_id res chain seq x y z
N MET A 1 -0.27 36.25 26.94
CA MET A 1 -0.15 35.04 26.10
C MET A 1 -0.21 35.49 24.65
N ASN A 2 0.95 35.72 24.02
CA ASN A 2 1.00 36.24 22.65
C ASN A 2 0.61 35.13 21.67
N SER A 3 -0.62 35.18 21.17
CA SER A 3 -1.02 34.52 19.94
C SER A 3 -0.31 35.20 18.76
N THR A 4 0.94 34.82 18.52
CA THR A 4 1.65 35.13 17.27
C THR A 4 0.99 34.33 16.15
N THR A 5 0.14 35.00 15.38
CA THR A 5 -0.33 34.51 14.09
C THR A 5 0.89 34.35 13.18
N CYS A 6 1.34 33.10 12.98
CA CYS A 6 2.37 32.78 11.99
C CYS A 6 1.76 32.97 10.59
N ASN A 7 1.98 34.13 9.98
CA ASN A 7 1.56 34.42 8.60
C ASN A 7 2.55 33.86 7.56
N SER A 8 3.10 32.67 7.80
CA SER A 8 3.98 32.00 6.85
C SER A 8 3.16 31.10 5.93
N THR A 9 2.79 31.64 4.76
CA THR A 9 2.47 30.79 3.61
C THR A 9 3.69 29.93 3.29
N LEU A 10 3.49 28.63 3.14
CA LEU A 10 4.56 27.69 2.81
C LEU A 10 5.12 28.04 1.42
N THR A 11 6.23 28.75 1.38
CA THR A 11 6.91 29.12 0.14
C THR A 11 8.11 28.22 -0.10
N TRP A 12 8.17 27.65 -1.30
CA TRP A 12 9.30 26.87 -1.79
C TRP A 12 10.08 27.66 -2.83
N PRO A 13 11.42 27.50 -2.90
CA PRO A 13 12.18 28.02 -4.04
C PRO A 13 11.60 27.47 -5.36
N ALA A 14 11.66 28.28 -6.42
CA ALA A 14 11.12 27.89 -7.73
C ALA A 14 11.68 26.56 -8.25
N SER A 15 12.97 26.28 -7.99
CA SER A 15 13.62 25.01 -8.32
C SER A 15 12.95 23.80 -7.64
N VAL A 16 12.61 23.93 -6.35
CA VAL A 16 11.96 22.88 -5.56
C VAL A 16 10.52 22.68 -6.04
N ASN A 17 9.80 23.77 -6.33
CA ASN A 17 8.45 23.69 -6.87
C ASN A 17 8.43 23.01 -8.25
N ASN A 18 9.36 23.37 -9.13
CA ASN A 18 9.52 22.72 -10.43
C ASN A 18 9.85 21.23 -10.29
N PHE A 19 10.73 20.87 -9.35
CA PHE A 19 11.03 19.48 -9.03
C PHE A 19 9.77 18.72 -8.59
N PHE A 20 8.95 19.27 -7.69
CA PHE A 20 7.71 18.62 -7.27
C PHE A 20 6.69 18.46 -8.39
N ILE A 21 6.60 19.42 -9.32
CA ILE A 21 5.73 19.33 -10.49
C ILE A 21 6.21 18.21 -11.41
N ILE A 22 7.50 18.19 -11.76
CA ILE A 22 8.09 17.15 -12.61
C ILE A 22 7.91 15.77 -11.98
N TYR A 23 8.22 15.64 -10.69
CA TYR A 23 8.03 14.40 -9.93
C TYR A 23 6.56 13.93 -9.96
N SER A 24 5.60 14.84 -9.72
CA SER A 24 4.18 14.50 -9.74
C SER A 24 3.70 14.11 -11.15
N ALA A 25 4.22 14.76 -12.20
CA ALA A 25 3.92 14.40 -13.58
C ALA A 25 4.48 13.02 -13.96
N LEU A 26 5.70 12.69 -13.50
CA LEU A 26 6.28 11.37 -13.68
C LEU A 26 5.46 10.29 -12.98
N LEU A 27 5.07 10.52 -11.72
CA LEU A 27 4.17 9.62 -11.00
C LEU A 27 2.83 9.45 -11.72
N LEU A 28 2.27 10.54 -12.26
CA LEU A 28 1.02 10.49 -13.02
C LEU A 28 1.15 9.56 -14.23
N VAL A 29 2.15 9.79 -15.09
CA VAL A 29 2.33 9.03 -16.33
C VAL A 29 2.67 7.58 -16.02
N LEU A 30 3.66 7.35 -15.15
CA LEU A 30 4.12 6.01 -14.82
C LEU A 30 3.05 5.22 -14.05
N GLY A 31 2.42 5.85 -13.06
CA GLY A 31 1.37 5.25 -12.27
C GLY A 31 0.16 4.87 -13.12
N LEU A 32 -0.30 5.75 -14.02
CA LEU A 32 -1.42 5.44 -14.90
C LEU A 32 -1.09 4.25 -15.82
N LEU A 33 0.11 4.23 -16.39
CA LEU A 33 0.56 3.14 -17.25
C LEU A 33 0.61 1.82 -16.48
N LEU A 34 1.32 1.78 -15.35
CA LEU A 34 1.54 0.55 -14.56
C LEU A 34 0.23 -0.01 -14.02
N ASN A 35 -0.63 0.83 -13.42
CA ASN A 35 -1.88 0.38 -12.84
C ASN A 35 -2.92 0.00 -13.91
N SER A 36 -2.96 0.71 -15.06
CA SER A 36 -3.87 0.34 -16.15
C SER A 36 -3.47 -0.99 -16.80
N VAL A 37 -2.17 -1.20 -17.03
CA VAL A 37 -1.67 -2.48 -17.55
C VAL A 37 -1.94 -3.60 -16.55
N ALA A 38 -1.66 -3.39 -15.26
CA ALA A 38 -1.97 -4.37 -14.22
C ALA A 38 -3.45 -4.71 -14.19
N LEU A 39 -4.33 -3.71 -14.19
CA LEU A 39 -5.78 -3.92 -14.21
C LEU A 39 -6.25 -4.67 -15.45
N TRP A 40 -5.70 -4.34 -16.64
CA TRP A 40 -5.99 -5.06 -17.87
C TRP A 40 -5.56 -6.54 -17.79
N VAL A 41 -4.33 -6.81 -17.33
CA VAL A 41 -3.84 -8.19 -17.13
C VAL A 41 -4.75 -8.92 -16.14
N PHE A 42 -5.04 -8.30 -15.00
CA PHE A 42 -5.88 -8.89 -13.97
C PHE A 42 -7.26 -9.16 -14.51
N CYS A 43 -7.94 -8.25 -15.19
CA CYS A 43 -9.30 -8.48 -15.65
C CYS A 43 -9.40 -9.46 -16.83
N TYR A 44 -8.47 -9.38 -17.80
CA TYR A 44 -8.65 -10.04 -19.10
C TYR A 44 -7.68 -11.19 -19.40
N ARG A 45 -6.50 -11.24 -18.79
CA ARG A 45 -5.49 -12.28 -19.08
C ARG A 45 -5.51 -13.42 -18.05
N MET A 46 -5.98 -13.14 -16.85
CA MET A 46 -5.97 -14.10 -15.74
C MET A 46 -7.34 -14.80 -15.67
N HIS A 47 -7.38 -16.12 -15.90
CA HIS A 47 -8.65 -16.85 -15.98
C HIS A 47 -9.30 -17.11 -14.60
N GLN A 48 -8.49 -17.25 -13.54
CA GLN A 48 -8.98 -17.59 -12.19
C GLN A 48 -8.81 -16.43 -11.22
N TRP A 49 -9.89 -16.07 -10.51
CA TRP A 49 -9.87 -15.06 -9.46
C TRP A 49 -9.33 -15.68 -8.16
N THR A 50 -8.20 -15.15 -7.69
CA THR A 50 -7.61 -15.49 -6.38
C THR A 50 -7.82 -14.35 -5.40
N GLU A 51 -7.68 -14.62 -4.10
CA GLU A 51 -7.82 -13.62 -3.03
C GLU A 51 -6.86 -12.45 -3.25
N THR A 52 -5.60 -12.76 -3.56
CA THR A 52 -4.54 -11.78 -3.82
C THR A 52 -4.84 -10.93 -5.03
N ARG A 53 -5.35 -11.53 -6.12
CA ARG A 53 -5.77 -10.79 -7.32
C ARG A 53 -6.88 -9.80 -6.98
N ILE A 54 -7.81 -10.15 -6.10
CA ILE A 54 -8.88 -9.23 -5.67
C ILE A 54 -8.31 -8.05 -4.89
N TYR A 55 -7.42 -8.29 -3.92
CA TYR A 55 -6.76 -7.21 -3.18
C TYR A 55 -5.95 -6.30 -4.10
N MET A 56 -5.15 -6.87 -5.01
CA MET A 56 -4.34 -6.10 -5.97
C MET A 56 -5.18 -5.34 -6.98
N THR A 57 -6.33 -5.89 -7.40
CA THR A 57 -7.27 -5.18 -8.28
C THR A 57 -7.85 -3.95 -7.56
N ASN A 58 -8.23 -4.08 -6.29
CA ASN A 58 -8.73 -2.94 -5.51
C ASN A 58 -7.62 -1.90 -5.26
N LEU A 59 -6.38 -2.33 -5.08
CA LEU A 59 -5.23 -1.46 -4.92
C LEU A 59 -4.98 -0.63 -6.19
N ALA A 60 -4.95 -1.28 -7.36
CA ALA A 60 -4.82 -0.61 -8.64
C ALA A 60 -5.96 0.37 -8.92
N VAL A 61 -7.20 0.02 -8.55
CA VAL A 61 -8.36 0.93 -8.66
C VAL A 61 -8.19 2.16 -7.77
N ALA A 62 -7.77 1.99 -6.51
CA ALA A 62 -7.53 3.11 -5.61
C ALA A 62 -6.44 4.05 -6.14
N ASP A 63 -5.33 3.48 -6.64
CA ASP A 63 -4.23 4.26 -7.20
C ASP A 63 -4.65 5.02 -8.47
N LEU A 64 -5.42 4.39 -9.36
CA LEU A 64 -5.98 5.08 -10.54
C LEU A 64 -6.90 6.23 -10.13
N CYS A 65 -7.72 6.07 -9.08
CA CYS A 65 -8.54 7.17 -8.56
C CYS A 65 -7.68 8.34 -8.07
N LEU A 66 -6.58 8.06 -7.34
CA LEU A 66 -5.61 9.09 -6.92
C LEU A 66 -5.00 9.80 -8.13
N LEU A 67 -4.48 9.03 -9.09
CA LEU A 67 -3.77 9.54 -10.26
C LEU A 67 -4.68 10.42 -11.13
N CYS A 68 -5.92 10.00 -11.37
CA CYS A 68 -6.92 10.81 -12.07
C CYS A 68 -7.28 12.10 -11.31
N SER A 69 -7.15 12.12 -9.98
CA SER A 69 -7.44 13.30 -9.15
C SER A 69 -6.27 14.28 -9.06
N LEU A 70 -5.05 13.83 -9.38
CA LEU A 70 -3.82 14.61 -9.23
C LEU A 70 -3.76 15.88 -10.12
N PRO A 71 -4.21 15.86 -11.40
CA PRO A 71 -4.26 17.08 -12.22
C PRO A 71 -5.15 18.17 -11.63
N PHE A 72 -6.30 17.79 -11.08
CA PHE A 72 -7.24 18.73 -10.45
C PHE A 72 -6.65 19.33 -9.16
N LEU A 73 -5.91 18.52 -8.40
CA LEU A 73 -5.16 18.98 -7.24
C LEU A 73 -4.07 19.98 -7.63
N LEU A 74 -3.26 19.66 -8.66
CA LEU A 74 -2.19 20.55 -9.15
C LEU A 74 -2.75 21.86 -9.73
N TYR A 75 -3.87 21.79 -10.45
CA TYR A 75 -4.57 22.97 -10.97
C TYR A 75 -5.06 23.88 -9.84
N SER A 76 -5.72 23.30 -8.84
CA SER A 76 -6.23 24.04 -7.68
C SER A 76 -5.07 24.71 -6.93
N LEU A 77 -3.98 23.98 -6.67
CA LEU A 77 -2.77 24.50 -6.02
C LEU A 77 -2.13 25.69 -6.74
N LYS A 78 -2.19 25.72 -8.08
CA LYS A 78 -1.53 26.75 -8.89
C LYS A 78 -2.40 27.99 -9.12
N TYR A 79 -3.71 27.82 -9.27
CA TYR A 79 -4.61 28.88 -9.75
C TYR A 79 -5.70 29.30 -8.75
N SER A 80 -5.93 28.52 -7.69
CA SER A 80 -6.99 28.82 -6.74
C SER A 80 -6.56 28.51 -5.30
N SER A 81 -6.25 29.54 -4.54
CA SER A 81 -6.16 29.47 -3.07
C SER A 81 -7.55 29.32 -2.39
N SER A 82 -8.61 29.10 -3.17
CA SER A 82 -9.98 28.97 -2.68
C SER A 82 -10.35 27.52 -2.38
N ASP A 83 -11.08 27.34 -1.28
CA ASP A 83 -11.68 26.10 -0.80
C ASP A 83 -12.82 25.64 -1.75
N THR A 84 -12.45 25.20 -2.96
CA THR A 84 -13.41 24.74 -3.98
C THR A 84 -13.84 23.29 -3.73
N PRO A 85 -15.07 22.89 -4.11
CA PRO A 85 -15.53 21.51 -3.98
C PRO A 85 -14.60 20.50 -4.69
N VAL A 86 -14.00 20.90 -5.81
CA VAL A 86 -13.03 20.08 -6.55
C VAL A 86 -11.77 19.84 -5.72
N CYS A 87 -11.24 20.88 -5.07
CA CYS A 87 -10.09 20.76 -4.19
C CYS A 87 -10.39 19.83 -3.01
N GLN A 88 -11.53 20.02 -2.34
CA GLN A 88 -11.97 19.15 -1.24
C GLN A 88 -12.13 17.69 -1.68
N LEU A 89 -12.73 17.45 -2.84
CA LEU A 89 -12.90 16.12 -3.40
C LEU A 89 -11.54 15.47 -3.71
N SER A 90 -10.63 16.20 -4.37
CA SER A 90 -9.27 15.72 -4.66
C SER A 90 -8.51 15.39 -3.38
N GLN A 91 -8.61 16.22 -2.33
CA GLN A 91 -8.02 15.92 -1.03
C GLN A 91 -8.67 14.69 -0.37
N GLY A 92 -9.99 14.53 -0.50
CA GLY A 92 -10.71 13.35 -0.03
C GLY A 92 -10.22 12.06 -0.71
N ILE A 93 -10.07 12.07 -2.04
CA ILE A 93 -9.55 10.94 -2.81
C ILE A 93 -8.10 10.64 -2.43
N TYR A 94 -7.28 11.68 -2.23
CA TYR A 94 -5.91 11.53 -1.77
C TYR A 94 -5.81 10.78 -0.42
N LEU A 95 -6.61 11.20 0.54
CA LEU A 95 -6.69 10.54 1.86
C LEU A 95 -7.27 9.13 1.75
N ALA A 96 -8.31 8.94 0.91
CA ALA A 96 -8.90 7.63 0.66
C ALA A 96 -7.88 6.65 0.10
N ASN A 97 -7.10 7.05 -0.91
CA ASN A 97 -6.06 6.19 -1.46
C ASN A 97 -5.05 5.79 -0.38
N ARG A 98 -4.53 6.76 0.38
CA ARG A 98 -3.54 6.47 1.43
C ARG A 98 -4.02 5.39 2.41
N TYR A 99 -5.20 5.56 3.00
CA TYR A 99 -5.72 4.57 3.97
C TYR A 99 -6.15 3.28 3.30
N MET A 100 -6.62 3.33 2.06
CA MET A 100 -7.00 2.14 1.32
C MET A 100 -5.78 1.29 0.97
N SER A 101 -4.70 1.89 0.47
CA SER A 101 -3.43 1.20 0.19
C SER A 101 -2.85 0.57 1.46
N ILE A 102 -2.79 1.32 2.58
CA ILE A 102 -2.37 0.80 3.90
C ILE A 102 -3.20 -0.44 4.29
N SER A 103 -4.52 -0.34 4.16
CA SER A 103 -5.44 -1.42 4.58
C SER A 103 -5.34 -2.65 3.68
N LEU A 104 -5.23 -2.45 2.35
CA LEU A 104 -5.10 -3.53 1.38
C LEU A 104 -3.76 -4.25 1.50
N VAL A 105 -2.65 -3.52 1.65
CA VAL A 105 -1.33 -4.12 1.90
C VAL A 105 -1.35 -4.94 3.20
N THR A 106 -2.04 -4.45 4.23
CA THR A 106 -2.25 -5.19 5.48
C THR A 106 -3.07 -6.46 5.27
N ALA A 107 -4.17 -6.38 4.52
CA ALA A 107 -4.99 -7.53 4.18
C ALA A 107 -4.20 -8.59 3.39
N ILE A 108 -3.34 -8.17 2.45
CA ILE A 108 -2.45 -9.06 1.71
C ILE A 108 -1.45 -9.73 2.67
N ALA A 109 -0.85 -8.99 3.60
CA ALA A 109 0.08 -9.56 4.59
C ALA A 109 -0.61 -10.60 5.49
N VAL A 110 -1.84 -10.33 5.94
CA VAL A 110 -2.64 -11.27 6.73
C VAL A 110 -3.04 -12.49 5.90
N ASP A 111 -3.48 -12.31 4.66
CA ASP A 111 -3.81 -13.40 3.73
C ASP A 111 -2.63 -14.37 3.57
N ARG A 112 -1.43 -13.81 3.35
CA ARG A 112 -0.19 -14.60 3.23
C ARG A 112 0.19 -15.30 4.52
N TYR A 113 0.07 -14.61 5.66
CA TYR A 113 0.31 -15.23 6.96
C TYR A 113 -0.61 -16.42 7.22
N VAL A 114 -1.91 -16.27 6.99
CA VAL A 114 -2.89 -17.36 7.17
C VAL A 114 -2.58 -18.52 6.22
N ALA A 115 -2.30 -18.23 4.94
CA ALA A 115 -1.97 -19.24 3.94
C ALA A 115 -0.74 -20.09 4.32
N VAL A 116 0.31 -19.45 4.85
CA VAL A 116 1.59 -20.11 5.14
C VAL A 116 1.59 -20.76 6.52
N ARG A 117 1.10 -20.08 7.55
CA ARG A 117 1.19 -20.55 8.94
C ARG A 117 0.08 -21.54 9.30
N HIS A 118 -1.11 -21.37 8.72
CA HIS A 118 -2.34 -22.07 9.14
C HIS A 118 -3.11 -22.64 7.93
N PRO A 119 -2.55 -23.61 7.18
CA PRO A 119 -3.14 -24.09 5.91
C PRO A 119 -4.54 -24.70 6.06
N LEU A 120 -4.85 -25.32 7.21
CA LEU A 120 -6.19 -25.85 7.48
C LEU A 120 -7.23 -24.73 7.64
N ARG A 121 -6.91 -23.69 8.41
CA ARG A 121 -7.78 -22.49 8.54
C ARG A 121 -7.84 -21.71 7.23
N ALA A 122 -6.76 -21.67 6.47
CA ALA A 122 -6.72 -21.04 5.16
C ALA A 122 -7.77 -21.63 4.21
N ARG A 123 -8.03 -22.94 4.28
CA ARG A 123 -9.07 -23.60 3.47
C ARG A 123 -10.49 -23.14 3.78
N GLU A 124 -10.74 -22.69 5.00
CA GLU A 124 -12.08 -22.24 5.46
C GLU A 124 -12.24 -20.71 5.37
N LEU A 125 -11.16 -19.96 5.64
CA LEU A 125 -11.18 -18.51 5.76
C LEU A 125 -10.76 -17.77 4.49
N ARG A 126 -10.17 -18.47 3.52
CA ARG A 126 -9.74 -17.87 2.24
C ARG A 126 -10.62 -18.38 1.13
N SER A 127 -11.28 -17.42 0.49
CA SER A 127 -11.96 -17.60 -0.78
C SER A 127 -12.02 -16.25 -1.48
N PRO A 128 -12.16 -16.23 -2.82
CA PRO A 128 -12.32 -14.99 -3.56
C PRO A 128 -13.51 -14.16 -3.07
N ARG A 129 -14.60 -14.83 -2.64
CA ARG A 129 -15.78 -14.15 -2.08
C ARG A 129 -15.47 -13.47 -0.74
N GLN A 130 -14.73 -14.12 0.16
CA GLN A 130 -14.32 -13.52 1.43
C GLN A 130 -13.36 -12.36 1.19
N ALA A 131 -12.39 -12.47 0.26
CA ALA A 131 -11.51 -11.37 -0.09
C ALA A 131 -12.28 -10.16 -0.65
N ALA A 132 -13.26 -10.39 -1.52
CA ALA A 132 -14.14 -9.33 -2.02
C ALA A 132 -14.94 -8.67 -0.89
N ALA A 133 -15.49 -9.46 0.05
CA ALA A 133 -16.20 -8.93 1.21
C ALA A 133 -15.28 -8.07 2.10
N VAL A 134 -14.03 -8.49 2.31
CA VAL A 134 -13.02 -7.69 3.02
C VAL A 134 -12.75 -6.38 2.29
N CYS A 135 -12.53 -6.39 0.98
CA CYS A 135 -12.33 -5.16 0.20
C CYS A 135 -13.53 -4.20 0.30
N VAL A 136 -14.75 -4.70 0.19
CA VAL A 136 -15.97 -3.89 0.35
C VAL A 136 -16.04 -3.28 1.74
N ALA A 137 -15.76 -4.06 2.79
CA ALA A 137 -15.72 -3.55 4.16
C ALA A 137 -14.64 -2.46 4.33
N LEU A 138 -13.45 -2.65 3.76
CA LEU A 138 -12.39 -1.65 3.79
C LEU A 138 -12.79 -0.35 3.08
N TRP A 139 -13.40 -0.42 1.88
CA TRP A 139 -13.95 0.75 1.19
C TRP A 139 -14.96 1.50 2.06
N VAL A 140 -15.92 0.78 2.64
CA VAL A 140 -16.96 1.36 3.51
C VAL A 140 -16.32 2.04 4.72
N ILE A 141 -15.38 1.38 5.40
CA ILE A 141 -14.70 1.93 6.58
C ILE A 141 -13.91 3.19 6.22
N VAL A 142 -13.10 3.14 5.16
CA VAL A 142 -12.26 4.27 4.73
C VAL A 142 -13.12 5.46 4.33
N VAL A 143 -14.09 5.26 3.43
CA VAL A 143 -14.97 6.33 2.95
C VAL A 143 -15.80 6.91 4.09
N THR A 144 -16.41 6.07 4.94
CA THR A 144 -17.20 6.54 6.09
C THR A 144 -16.34 7.35 7.05
N SER A 145 -15.11 6.90 7.35
CA SER A 145 -14.19 7.64 8.24
C SER A 145 -13.85 9.02 7.69
N LEU A 146 -13.74 9.18 6.38
CA LEU A 146 -13.43 10.45 5.73
C LEU A 146 -14.64 11.37 5.67
N VAL A 147 -15.83 10.82 5.37
CA VAL A 147 -17.09 11.57 5.40
C VAL A 147 -17.38 12.08 6.81
N VAL A 148 -17.18 11.26 7.84
CA VAL A 148 -17.34 11.68 9.24
C VAL A 148 -16.35 12.79 9.58
N ARG A 149 -15.07 12.66 9.21
CA ARG A 149 -14.06 13.71 9.42
C ARG A 149 -14.45 15.03 8.73
N TRP A 150 -14.92 14.95 7.49
CA TRP A 150 -15.38 16.11 6.73
C TRP A 150 -16.60 16.77 7.40
N ARG A 151 -17.61 15.99 7.81
CA ARG A 151 -18.82 16.47 8.51
C ARG A 151 -18.52 17.12 9.85
N LEU A 152 -17.56 16.57 10.60
CA LEU A 152 -17.17 17.08 11.93
C LEU A 152 -16.26 18.31 11.86
N GLY A 153 -15.94 18.83 10.66
CA GLY A 153 -14.97 19.92 10.51
C GLY A 153 -13.56 19.53 10.98
N MET A 154 -13.30 18.24 11.12
CA MET A 154 -12.04 17.64 11.56
C MET A 154 -11.10 17.56 10.36
N GLN A 155 -10.72 18.72 9.85
CA GLN A 155 -9.88 18.83 8.67
C GLN A 155 -8.41 18.66 9.09
N GLU A 156 -7.75 17.65 8.53
CA GLU A 156 -6.29 17.69 8.53
C GLU A 156 -5.87 18.85 7.65
N GLY A 157 -5.13 19.80 8.22
CA GLY A 157 -4.45 20.83 7.42
C GLY A 157 -3.82 20.17 6.20
N GLY A 158 -4.14 20.71 5.03
CA GLY A 158 -3.81 20.12 3.73
C GLY A 158 -3.88 21.18 2.65
N PHE A 159 -3.62 20.76 1.41
CA PHE A 159 -3.48 21.67 0.28
C PHE A 159 -4.76 22.47 -0.05
N CYS A 160 -5.94 21.96 0.30
CA CYS A 160 -7.23 22.57 0.00
C CYS A 160 -7.96 23.18 1.20
N PHE A 161 -7.45 22.96 2.42
CA PHE A 161 -8.03 23.50 3.64
C PHE A 161 -7.10 24.58 4.20
N SER A 162 -7.32 25.82 3.75
CA SER A 162 -6.55 27.00 4.19
C SER A 162 -6.77 27.33 5.67
N SER A 163 -7.81 26.78 6.33
CA SER A 163 -7.99 26.99 7.76
C SER A 163 -7.04 26.07 8.53
N GLN A 164 -5.98 26.67 9.08
CA GLN A 164 -5.09 26.07 10.08
C GLN A 164 -5.84 25.95 11.43
N THR A 165 -7.07 25.45 11.38
CA THR A 165 -7.88 25.19 12.56
C THR A 165 -7.24 24.01 13.25
N ARG A 166 -6.83 24.23 14.51
CA ARG A 166 -6.13 23.30 15.41
C ARG A 166 -6.41 21.85 15.04
N ARG A 167 -5.40 21.17 14.47
CA ARG A 167 -5.42 19.73 14.24
C ARG A 167 -5.74 19.07 15.58
N ASN A 168 -6.95 18.57 15.73
CA ASN A 168 -7.44 18.07 17.01
C ASN A 168 -6.65 16.81 17.39
N PHE A 169 -6.42 16.59 18.69
CA PHE A 169 -5.75 15.38 19.17
C PHE A 169 -6.42 14.11 18.62
N SER A 170 -7.76 14.11 18.57
CA SER A 170 -8.56 13.01 18.02
C SER A 170 -8.33 12.76 16.53
N THR A 171 -8.14 13.79 15.69
CA THR A 171 -7.79 13.58 14.28
C THR A 171 -6.45 12.89 14.14
N THR A 172 -5.44 13.37 14.87
CA THR A 172 -4.10 12.81 14.75
C THR A 172 -4.05 11.42 15.36
N ALA A 173 -4.69 11.19 16.50
CA ALA A 173 -4.77 9.87 17.12
C ALA A 173 -5.43 8.84 16.19
N PHE A 174 -6.51 9.21 15.49
CA PHE A 174 -7.14 8.33 14.50
C PHE A 174 -6.19 8.03 13.33
N SER A 175 -5.50 9.03 12.80
CA SER A 175 -4.54 8.86 11.71
C SER A 175 -3.33 8.00 12.12
N LEU A 176 -2.82 8.18 13.34
CA LEU A 176 -1.74 7.36 13.89
C LEU A 176 -2.20 5.93 14.19
N LEU A 177 -3.39 5.73 14.74
CA LEU A 177 -3.96 4.40 14.96
C LEU A 177 -4.18 3.68 13.63
N GLY A 178 -4.73 4.39 12.64
CA GLY A 178 -4.93 3.93 11.27
C GLY A 178 -3.64 3.60 10.51
N PHE A 179 -2.46 3.84 11.10
CA PHE A 179 -1.17 3.48 10.53
C PHE A 179 -0.38 2.49 11.40
N TYR A 180 -0.19 2.77 12.69
CA TYR A 180 0.64 1.94 13.56
C TYR A 180 0.03 0.57 13.84
N LEU A 181 -1.30 0.45 13.89
CA LEU A 181 -1.96 -0.85 14.00
C LEU A 181 -1.72 -1.69 12.73
N PRO A 182 -1.99 -1.19 11.51
CA PRO A 182 -1.56 -1.83 10.26
C PRO A 182 -0.07 -2.19 10.21
N LEU A 183 0.83 -1.26 10.61
CA LEU A 183 2.27 -1.51 10.63
C LEU A 183 2.63 -2.71 11.52
N ALA A 184 2.09 -2.75 12.75
CA ALA A 184 2.34 -3.86 13.68
C ALA A 184 1.85 -5.19 13.10
N ILE A 185 0.68 -5.21 12.47
CA ILE A 185 0.13 -6.39 11.80
C ILE A 185 1.03 -6.84 10.64
N VAL A 186 1.42 -5.92 9.75
CA VAL A 186 2.27 -6.22 8.58
C VAL A 186 3.62 -6.76 9.03
N VAL A 187 4.28 -6.12 10.01
CA VAL A 187 5.56 -6.58 10.56
C VAL A 187 5.42 -7.96 11.18
N PHE A 188 4.42 -8.17 12.03
CA PHE A 188 4.17 -9.46 12.65
C PHE A 188 3.92 -10.57 11.60
N CYS A 189 3.01 -10.33 10.67
CA CYS A 189 2.69 -11.28 9.60
C CYS A 189 3.92 -11.61 8.76
N SER A 190 4.72 -10.60 8.40
CA SER A 190 5.92 -10.79 7.59
C SER A 190 6.97 -11.63 8.31
N LEU A 191 7.25 -11.34 9.59
CA LEU A 191 8.19 -12.12 10.39
C LEU A 191 7.75 -13.58 10.55
N GLN A 192 6.44 -13.81 10.76
CA GLN A 192 5.88 -15.15 10.88
C GLN A 192 5.95 -15.94 9.56
N VAL A 193 5.65 -15.30 8.43
CA VAL A 193 5.79 -15.95 7.12
C VAL A 193 7.24 -16.36 6.89
N VAL A 194 8.19 -15.45 7.09
CA VAL A 194 9.63 -15.73 6.92
C VAL A 194 10.07 -16.86 7.84
N THR A 195 9.75 -16.81 9.13
CA THR A 195 10.18 -17.85 10.08
C THR A 195 9.61 -19.23 9.77
N VAL A 196 8.36 -19.32 9.29
CA VAL A 196 7.78 -20.60 8.86
C VAL A 196 8.47 -21.11 7.61
N LEU A 197 8.67 -20.23 6.62
CA LEU A 197 9.28 -20.58 5.35
C LEU A 197 10.75 -21.01 5.52
N SER A 198 11.51 -20.34 6.37
CA SER A 198 12.90 -20.72 6.68
C SER A 198 13.04 -22.03 7.44
N ARG A 199 11.98 -22.50 8.12
CA ARG A 199 11.99 -23.75 8.90
C ARG A 199 11.48 -24.96 8.11
N ARG A 200 10.90 -24.77 6.93
CA ARG A 200 10.43 -25.88 6.08
C ARG A 200 11.64 -26.53 5.41
N PRO A 201 11.90 -27.83 5.61
CA PRO A 201 12.93 -28.54 4.84
C PRO A 201 12.62 -28.40 3.34
N ALA A 202 13.62 -28.05 2.54
CA ALA A 202 13.49 -28.04 1.10
C ALA A 202 13.36 -29.50 0.62
N ALA A 203 12.13 -29.96 0.39
CA ALA A 203 11.87 -31.30 -0.14
C ALA A 203 12.19 -31.41 -1.63
N ASP A 204 12.14 -30.29 -2.36
CA ASP A 204 12.42 -30.18 -3.79
C ASP A 204 12.86 -28.75 -4.16
N VAL A 205 13.63 -28.60 -5.25
CA VAL A 205 14.11 -27.32 -5.80
C VAL A 205 12.93 -26.41 -6.16
N GLY A 206 11.84 -26.95 -6.71
CA GLY A 206 10.65 -26.17 -7.06
C GLY A 206 9.93 -25.58 -5.84
N GLN A 207 9.95 -26.30 -4.71
CA GLN A 207 9.32 -25.84 -3.47
C GLN A 207 10.17 -24.78 -2.74
N ALA A 208 11.50 -24.87 -2.84
CA ALA A 208 12.42 -23.83 -2.38
C ALA A 208 12.24 -22.53 -3.19
N GLU A 209 12.07 -22.64 -4.52
CA GLU A 209 11.84 -21.50 -5.39
C GLU A 209 10.50 -20.80 -5.08
N ALA A 210 9.40 -21.55 -4.93
CA ALA A 210 8.10 -21.01 -4.54
C ALA A 210 8.15 -20.31 -3.17
N THR A 211 8.91 -20.86 -2.22
CA THR A 211 9.14 -20.30 -0.89
C THR A 211 9.92 -18.98 -0.95
N GLN A 212 10.96 -18.90 -1.78
CA GLN A 212 11.72 -17.68 -2.01
C GLN A 212 10.84 -16.58 -2.63
N LYS A 213 9.96 -16.94 -3.57
CA LYS A 213 9.03 -16.01 -4.23
C LYS A 213 8.00 -15.42 -3.26
N ALA A 214 7.37 -16.28 -2.44
CA ALA A 214 6.45 -15.84 -1.39
C ALA A 214 7.15 -14.90 -0.39
N THR A 215 8.41 -15.20 -0.05
CA THR A 215 9.26 -14.36 0.82
C THR A 215 9.57 -13.01 0.18
N HIS A 216 9.93 -12.98 -1.12
CA HIS A 216 10.21 -11.73 -1.84
C HIS A 216 8.97 -10.83 -1.95
N MET A 217 7.78 -11.38 -2.21
CA MET A 217 6.54 -10.61 -2.22
C MET A 217 6.25 -10.00 -0.84
N VAL A 218 6.45 -10.75 0.24
CA VAL A 218 6.24 -10.26 1.61
C VAL A 218 7.22 -9.13 1.95
N TRP A 219 8.50 -9.28 1.61
CA TRP A 219 9.50 -8.22 1.78
C TRP A 219 9.23 -7.00 0.92
N ALA A 220 8.78 -7.19 -0.32
CA ALA A 220 8.38 -6.08 -1.19
C ALA A 220 7.23 -5.29 -0.56
N ASN A 221 6.16 -5.96 -0.11
CA ASN A 221 5.03 -5.30 0.55
C ASN A 221 5.45 -4.53 1.80
N LEU A 222 6.31 -5.12 2.65
CA LEU A 222 6.84 -4.46 3.85
C LEU A 222 7.71 -3.25 3.47
N ALA A 223 8.58 -3.38 2.47
CA ALA A 223 9.46 -2.30 2.02
C ALA A 223 8.65 -1.12 1.47
N VAL A 224 7.65 -1.38 0.61
CA VAL A 224 6.74 -0.33 0.10
C VAL A 224 6.03 0.36 1.25
N PHE A 225 5.48 -0.42 2.19
CA PHE A 225 4.78 0.13 3.34
C PHE A 225 5.66 1.06 4.19
N VAL A 226 6.88 0.61 4.50
CA VAL A 226 7.85 1.35 5.32
C VAL A 226 8.36 2.58 4.57
N ILE A 227 8.73 2.46 3.30
CA ILE A 227 9.31 3.57 2.53
C ILE A 227 8.27 4.67 2.26
N CYS A 228 7.04 4.29 1.87
CA CYS A 228 6.02 5.24 1.47
C CYS A 228 5.28 5.85 2.66
N PHE A 229 4.90 5.05 3.66
CA PHE A 229 3.96 5.52 4.68
C PHE A 229 4.63 5.89 6.02
N LEU A 230 5.69 5.18 6.44
CA LEU A 230 6.32 5.44 7.76
C LEU A 230 6.86 6.86 7.93
N PRO A 231 7.57 7.46 6.96
CA PRO A 231 8.19 8.78 7.15
C PRO A 231 7.16 9.86 7.49
N LEU A 232 6.01 9.84 6.82
CA LEU A 232 4.93 10.79 7.07
C LEU A 232 4.37 10.66 8.49
N HIS A 233 4.07 9.43 8.92
CA HIS A 233 3.47 9.17 10.22
C HIS A 233 4.47 9.41 11.38
N VAL A 234 5.77 9.22 11.13
CA VAL A 234 6.83 9.62 12.07
C VAL A 234 6.82 11.14 12.23
N VAL A 235 6.78 11.92 11.14
CA VAL A 235 6.72 13.39 11.22
C VAL A 235 5.46 13.85 11.99
N LEU A 236 4.29 13.25 11.71
CA LEU A 236 3.05 13.53 12.45
C LEU A 236 3.18 13.21 13.95
N THR A 237 3.80 12.08 14.28
CA THR A 237 4.02 11.65 15.66
C THR A 237 4.94 12.62 16.39
N VAL A 238 6.08 12.96 15.80
CA VAL A 238 7.05 13.91 16.38
C VAL A 238 6.41 15.29 16.55
N GLN A 239 5.59 15.74 15.58
CA GLN A 239 4.88 17.02 15.67
C GLN A 239 3.97 17.07 16.90
N VAL A 240 3.21 16.00 17.17
CA VAL A 240 2.32 15.93 18.33
C VAL A 240 3.10 15.77 19.64
N SER A 241 4.11 14.90 19.67
CA SER A 241 4.88 14.61 20.88
C SER A 241 5.67 15.83 21.39
N LEU A 242 6.23 16.62 20.48
CA LEU A 242 7.03 17.80 20.86
C LEU A 242 6.16 19.02 21.19
N ASN A 243 4.91 19.08 20.70
CA ASN A 243 3.94 20.15 20.94
C ASN A 243 4.53 21.58 20.83
N LEU A 244 5.50 21.77 19.93
CA LEU A 244 6.20 23.04 19.77
C LEU A 244 5.32 24.02 19.00
N ASN A 245 4.97 25.13 19.67
CA ASN A 245 4.10 26.16 19.10
C ASN A 245 4.87 27.34 18.46
N THR A 246 6.17 27.18 18.20
CA THR A 246 6.98 28.23 17.54
C THR A 246 6.74 28.24 16.04
N CYS A 247 6.84 29.41 15.39
CA CYS A 247 6.66 29.51 13.95
C CYS A 247 7.72 28.71 13.16
N ALA A 248 8.96 28.65 13.64
CA ALA A 248 10.02 27.84 13.04
C ALA A 248 9.69 26.34 13.08
N ALA A 249 9.16 25.82 14.20
CA ALA A 249 8.73 24.43 14.29
C ALA A 249 7.55 24.15 13.35
N ARG A 250 6.56 25.05 13.29
CA ARG A 250 5.41 24.91 12.37
C ARG A 250 5.82 24.87 10.91
N ASP A 251 6.73 25.76 10.48
CA ASP A 251 7.26 25.75 9.10
C ASP A 251 8.03 24.45 8.81
N THR A 252 8.91 24.04 9.74
CA THR A 252 9.69 22.79 9.63
C THR A 252 8.78 21.57 9.47
N PHE A 253 7.75 21.43 10.33
CA PHE A 253 6.79 20.32 10.22
C PHE A 253 5.96 20.40 8.94
N SER A 254 5.53 21.59 8.53
CA SER A 254 4.78 21.78 7.27
C SER A 254 5.61 21.32 6.04
N ARG A 255 6.90 21.68 6.00
CA ARG A 255 7.85 21.23 4.98
C ARG A 255 8.05 19.73 5.03
N ALA A 256 8.31 19.17 6.21
CA ALA A 256 8.53 17.74 6.40
C ALA A 256 7.29 16.92 6.00
N LEU A 257 6.09 17.34 6.38
CA LEU A 257 4.83 16.70 5.97
C LEU A 257 4.59 16.80 4.46
N SER A 258 4.96 17.92 3.83
CA SER A 258 4.87 18.08 2.38
C SER A 258 5.79 17.10 1.65
N ILE A 259 7.07 17.01 2.07
CA ILE A 259 8.06 16.11 1.47
C ILE A 259 7.68 14.64 1.68
N THR A 260 7.35 14.27 2.92
CA THR A 260 6.97 12.88 3.24
C THR A 260 5.61 12.49 2.65
N GLY A 261 4.71 13.46 2.45
CA GLY A 261 3.47 13.27 1.69
C GLY A 261 3.77 12.92 0.24
N LYS A 262 4.67 13.65 -0.42
CA LYS A 262 5.13 13.30 -1.78
C LYS A 262 5.78 11.93 -1.85
N LEU A 263 6.60 11.57 -0.86
CA LEU A 263 7.18 10.22 -0.78
C LEU A 263 6.11 9.13 -0.66
N SER A 264 5.05 9.38 0.11
CA SER A 264 3.87 8.50 0.20
C SER A 264 3.15 8.33 -1.13
N ASP A 265 3.20 9.31 -2.02
CA ASP A 265 2.56 9.22 -3.35
C ASP A 265 3.29 8.21 -4.25
N THR A 266 4.57 7.92 -4.00
CA THR A 266 5.33 6.86 -4.72
C THR A 266 4.67 5.49 -4.62
N ASN A 267 3.83 5.26 -3.61
CA ASN A 267 3.13 3.98 -3.41
C ASN A 267 2.43 3.51 -4.69
N CYS A 268 1.76 4.43 -5.41
CA CYS A 268 1.00 4.09 -6.61
C CYS A 268 1.86 3.50 -7.75
N CYS A 269 3.17 3.73 -7.73
CA CYS A 269 4.10 3.15 -8.69
C CYS A 269 4.79 1.90 -8.12
N LEU A 270 5.11 1.89 -6.82
CA LEU A 270 5.80 0.77 -6.20
C LEU A 270 4.93 -0.48 -6.05
N ASP A 271 3.60 -0.32 -6.04
CA ASP A 271 2.65 -1.44 -6.07
C ASP A 271 2.81 -2.33 -7.32
N ALA A 272 3.44 -1.80 -8.39
CA ALA A 272 3.81 -2.60 -9.58
C ALA A 272 4.78 -3.75 -9.27
N ILE A 273 5.62 -3.62 -8.23
CA ILE A 273 6.49 -4.71 -7.77
C ILE A 273 5.63 -5.88 -7.30
N CYS A 274 4.57 -5.60 -6.55
CA CYS A 274 3.64 -6.58 -6.03
C CYS A 274 2.86 -7.25 -7.18
N TYR A 275 2.44 -6.46 -8.17
CA TYR A 275 1.77 -6.97 -9.38
C TYR A 275 2.65 -7.91 -10.19
N TYR A 276 3.95 -7.59 -10.33
CA TYR A 276 4.92 -8.45 -11.01
C TYR A 276 5.04 -9.82 -10.34
N TYR A 277 5.21 -9.88 -9.01
CA TYR A 277 5.32 -11.14 -8.30
C TYR A 277 4.04 -11.98 -8.44
N MET A 278 2.86 -11.37 -8.35
CA MET A 278 1.59 -12.07 -8.53
C MET A 278 1.41 -12.60 -9.97
N ALA A 279 1.76 -11.80 -10.98
CA ALA A 279 1.65 -12.22 -12.37
C ALA A 279 2.54 -13.43 -12.66
N ARG A 280 3.75 -13.46 -12.07
CA ARG A 280 4.68 -14.58 -12.18
C ARG A 280 4.16 -15.85 -11.49
N GLU A 281 3.59 -15.73 -10.29
CA GLU A 281 2.94 -16.84 -9.58
C GLU A 281 1.84 -17.49 -10.44
N PHE A 282 1.01 -16.68 -11.12
CA PHE A 282 -0.03 -17.21 -12.00
C PHE A 282 0.51 -17.88 -13.25
N GLN A 283 1.47 -17.26 -13.94
CA GLN A 283 2.06 -17.83 -15.15
C GLN A 283 2.63 -19.23 -14.90
N GLU A 284 3.26 -19.44 -13.74
CA GLU A 284 3.82 -20.72 -13.34
C GLU A 284 2.74 -21.75 -13.00
N ALA A 285 1.69 -21.36 -12.26
CA ALA A 285 0.55 -22.22 -11.96
C ALA A 285 -0.20 -22.68 -13.23
N SER A 286 -0.16 -21.88 -14.29
CA SER A 286 -0.79 -22.20 -15.59
C SER A 286 0.07 -23.02 -16.55
N LYS A 287 1.36 -23.27 -16.25
CA LYS A 287 2.19 -24.15 -17.09
C LYS A 287 1.75 -25.60 -16.88
N PRO A 288 1.46 -26.37 -17.95
CA PRO A 288 1.19 -27.80 -17.81
C PRO A 288 2.41 -28.47 -17.17
N ALA A 289 2.18 -29.29 -16.16
CA ALA A 289 3.23 -30.13 -15.59
C ALA A 289 3.77 -31.04 -16.69
N THR A 290 4.94 -30.72 -17.24
CA THR A 290 5.64 -31.61 -18.16
C THR A 290 5.98 -32.85 -17.34
N SER A 291 5.27 -33.96 -17.59
CA SER A 291 5.56 -35.25 -16.99
C SER A 291 6.99 -35.65 -17.36
N SER A 292 7.95 -35.44 -16.47
CA SER A 292 9.23 -36.15 -16.54
C SER A 292 8.95 -37.61 -16.18
N ASN A 293 8.50 -38.40 -17.15
CA ASN A 293 8.56 -39.85 -17.06
C ASN A 293 10.04 -40.25 -17.15
N THR A 294 10.76 -40.19 -16.03
CA THR A 294 11.96 -40.99 -15.86
C THR A 294 11.51 -42.41 -15.47
N PRO A 295 11.77 -43.44 -16.29
CA PRO A 295 11.45 -44.80 -15.91
C PRO A 295 12.33 -45.19 -14.73
N HIS A 296 11.68 -45.50 -13.61
CA HIS A 296 12.29 -46.13 -12.45
C HIS A 296 12.86 -47.48 -12.92
N LYS A 297 14.17 -47.54 -13.23
CA LYS A 297 14.86 -48.82 -13.36
C LYS A 297 14.89 -49.46 -11.98
N SER A 298 13.99 -50.42 -11.77
CA SER A 298 14.05 -51.39 -10.68
C SER A 298 15.30 -52.25 -10.88
N GLN A 299 16.38 -51.94 -10.15
CA GLN A 299 17.49 -52.86 -9.92
C GLN A 299 17.18 -53.61 -8.62
N ASP A 300 16.46 -54.72 -8.74
CA ASP A 300 16.37 -55.76 -7.71
C ASP A 300 15.98 -57.06 -8.40
N SER A 301 16.97 -57.75 -8.98
CA SER A 301 16.92 -59.18 -9.36
C SER A 301 18.28 -59.61 -9.93
N GLN A 302 19.33 -59.62 -9.11
CA GLN A 302 20.56 -60.40 -9.38
C GLN A 302 21.24 -60.79 -8.05
N ILE A 303 20.53 -61.51 -7.18
CA ILE A 303 21.14 -62.38 -6.16
C ILE A 303 20.26 -63.63 -6.03
N LEU A 304 20.31 -64.53 -7.01
CA LEU A 304 20.02 -65.96 -6.79
C LEU A 304 20.45 -66.83 -7.98
N SER A 305 21.75 -66.81 -8.32
CA SER A 305 22.36 -67.91 -9.06
C SER A 305 23.87 -67.73 -9.00
N LEU A 306 24.51 -68.41 -8.06
CA LEU A 306 25.81 -69.07 -8.21
C LEU A 306 26.07 -69.85 -6.91
N THR A 307 25.93 -71.17 -7.06
CA THR A 307 26.83 -72.20 -6.50
C THR A 307 28.18 -71.68 -6.02
#